data_AF-A0A3D1H3S1-F1
#
_entry.id   AF-A0A3D1H3S1-F1
#
_cell.length_a   1.000
_cell.length_b   1.000
_cell.length_c   1.000
_cell.angle_alpha   90.00
_cell.angle_beta   90.00
_cell.angle_gamma   90.00
#
_symmetry.space_group_name_H-M   'P 1'
#
loop_
_entity.id
_entity.type
_entity.pdbx_description
1 polymer ?
#
loop_
_entity_poly.entity_id
_entity_poly.type
_entity_poly.pdbx_seq_one_letter_code
_entity_poly.pdbx_strand_id
1 'polypeptide(L)'
;MELQIIKVNILLLGLIGLLFMGCYNDVEEELYPTVNCNTAGMSYSTDVVTILTNNSCISCHNNTNPQGSIKLDTYSDVKIYVDNGRLFGSVNHDVGFKSMPQGSTTKINQCSIDQLQAWIKDGALNN
;
A
#
# COMPACT_ATOMS: atom_id res chain seq x y z
N MET A 1 -8.14 59.07 -23.83
CA MET A 1 -8.62 58.17 -22.76
C MET A 1 -8.46 56.72 -23.25
N GLU A 2 -7.26 56.35 -23.69
CA GLU A 2 -7.02 55.11 -24.46
C GLU A 2 -5.93 54.22 -23.79
N LEU A 3 -5.12 54.81 -22.90
CA LEU A 3 -3.97 54.14 -22.27
C LEU A 3 -4.33 53.27 -21.05
N GLN A 4 -5.58 53.35 -20.53
CA GLN A 4 -6.00 52.58 -19.36
C GLN A 4 -6.62 51.21 -19.71
N ILE A 5 -7.16 51.05 -20.92
CA ILE A 5 -7.81 49.80 -21.37
C ILE A 5 -6.77 48.70 -21.66
N ILE A 6 -5.60 49.06 -22.19
CA ILE A 6 -4.53 48.10 -22.53
C ILE A 6 -3.87 47.48 -21.28
N LYS A 7 -3.73 48.24 -20.19
CA LYS A 7 -3.11 47.76 -18.94
C LYS A 7 -3.97 46.72 -18.21
N VAL A 8 -5.30 46.85 -18.27
CA VAL A 8 -6.24 45.91 -17.66
C VAL A 8 -6.20 44.55 -18.36
N ASN A 9 -6.05 44.54 -19.69
CA ASN A 9 -5.98 43.29 -20.47
C ASN A 9 -4.63 42.56 -20.28
N ILE A 10 -3.53 43.30 -20.12
CA ILE A 10 -2.22 42.71 -19.79
C ILE A 10 -2.20 42.14 -18.35
N LEU A 11 -2.92 42.77 -17.42
CA LEU A 11 -3.10 42.24 -16.06
C LEU A 11 -3.96 40.98 -16.01
N LEU A 12 -4.95 40.85 -16.90
CA LEU A 12 -5.85 39.68 -16.96
C LEU A 12 -5.18 38.43 -17.60
N LEU A 13 -4.22 38.64 -18.51
CA LEU A 13 -3.44 37.57 -19.13
C LEU A 13 -2.34 36.98 -18.22
N GLY A 14 -1.96 37.68 -17.14
CA GLY A 14 -0.98 37.20 -16.17
C GLY A 14 -1.52 36.20 -15.14
N LEU A 15 -2.84 36.10 -14.96
CA LEU A 15 -3.46 35.30 -13.90
C LEU A 15 -3.78 33.85 -14.31
N ILE A 16 -3.76 33.55 -15.62
CA ILE A 16 -4.09 32.21 -16.18
C ILE A 16 -2.89 31.25 -16.18
N GLY A 17 -1.67 31.73 -15.93
CA GLY A 17 -0.45 30.91 -15.94
C GLY A 17 -0.21 30.06 -14.69
N LEU A 18 -1.03 30.18 -13.65
CA LEU A 18 -0.78 29.57 -12.32
C LEU A 18 -1.51 28.24 -12.05
N LEU A 19 -2.22 27.68 -13.04
CA LEU A 19 -3.08 26.49 -12.83
C LEU A 19 -2.50 25.16 -13.34
N PHE A 20 -1.21 25.09 -13.69
CA PHE A 20 -0.56 23.83 -14.09
C PHE A 20 0.55 23.38 -13.14
N MET A 21 0.41 23.60 -11.84
CA MET A 21 1.10 22.74 -10.86
C MET A 21 0.41 21.38 -10.87
N GLY A 22 0.80 20.55 -11.84
CA GLY A 22 0.38 19.16 -11.90
C GLY A 22 0.78 18.43 -10.62
N CYS A 23 -0.09 17.56 -10.12
CA CYS A 23 0.25 16.64 -9.06
C CYS A 23 1.40 15.75 -9.55
N TYR A 24 2.57 15.87 -8.94
CA TYR A 24 3.61 14.86 -9.05
C TYR A 24 3.09 13.64 -8.31
N ASN A 25 2.81 12.56 -9.04
CA ASN A 25 2.60 11.26 -8.42
C ASN A 25 3.98 10.64 -8.31
N ASP A 26 4.51 10.51 -7.10
CA ASP A 26 5.70 9.71 -6.87
C ASP A 26 5.44 8.30 -7.44
N VAL A 27 6.25 7.86 -8.40
CA VAL A 27 6.24 6.46 -8.80
C VAL A 27 6.83 5.69 -7.62
N GLU A 28 6.00 4.92 -6.92
CA GLU A 28 6.37 4.18 -5.69
C GLU A 28 7.69 3.38 -5.86
N GLU A 29 7.92 2.88 -7.07
CA GLU A 29 9.14 2.16 -7.47
C GLU A 29 10.43 3.01 -7.45
N GLU A 30 10.35 4.34 -7.63
CA GLU A 30 11.50 5.24 -7.46
C GLU A 30 11.80 5.51 -5.98
N LEU A 31 10.77 5.54 -5.13
CA LEU A 31 10.93 5.76 -3.68
C LEU A 31 11.39 4.49 -2.96
N TYR A 32 11.01 3.32 -3.48
CA TYR A 32 11.38 2.00 -2.99
C TYR A 32 12.00 1.18 -4.12
N PRO A 33 13.28 1.44 -4.48
CA PRO A 33 13.94 0.67 -5.51
C PRO A 33 13.86 -0.81 -5.16
N THR A 34 13.43 -1.62 -6.12
CA THR A 34 13.32 -3.07 -6.00
C THR A 34 14.71 -3.68 -5.82
N VAL A 35 15.19 -3.66 -4.58
CA VAL A 35 16.20 -4.60 -4.09
C VAL A 35 15.64 -5.99 -4.41
N ASN A 36 16.34 -6.70 -5.30
CA ASN A 36 16.08 -8.06 -5.75
C ASN A 36 15.04 -8.80 -4.88
N CYS A 37 13.80 -8.92 -5.36
CA CYS A 37 12.70 -9.44 -4.56
C CYS A 37 12.92 -10.92 -4.26
N ASN A 38 13.47 -11.22 -3.09
CA ASN A 38 13.72 -12.60 -2.67
C ASN A 38 12.42 -13.23 -2.16
N THR A 39 12.02 -14.32 -2.80
CA THR A 39 10.83 -15.11 -2.47
C THR A 39 11.17 -16.53 -2.01
N ALA A 40 12.46 -16.87 -1.90
CA ALA A 40 12.90 -18.22 -1.55
C ALA A 40 13.08 -18.37 -0.03
N GLY A 41 12.57 -19.48 0.53
CA GLY A 41 12.83 -19.86 1.92
C GLY A 41 12.21 -18.93 2.96
N MET A 42 11.06 -18.33 2.62
CA MET A 42 10.37 -17.35 3.45
C MET A 42 9.91 -17.95 4.78
N SER A 43 10.08 -17.20 5.87
CA SER A 43 9.56 -17.56 7.20
C SER A 43 8.59 -16.52 7.74
N TYR A 44 7.71 -16.94 8.65
CA TYR A 44 6.86 -15.99 9.38
C TYR A 44 7.70 -14.97 10.17
N SER A 45 8.64 -15.45 10.99
CA SER A 45 9.33 -14.63 12.00
C SER A 45 10.28 -13.58 11.41
N THR A 46 10.90 -13.85 10.26
CA THR A 46 11.84 -12.90 9.64
C THR A 46 11.18 -12.04 8.58
N ASP A 47 10.35 -12.63 7.74
CA ASP A 47 9.91 -11.97 6.51
C ASP A 47 8.48 -11.46 6.62
N VAL A 48 7.53 -12.31 7.02
CA VAL A 48 6.12 -11.91 7.08
C VAL A 48 5.88 -10.85 8.14
N VAL A 49 6.49 -10.97 9.33
CA VAL A 49 6.42 -9.94 10.37
C VAL A 49 6.94 -8.60 9.85
N THR A 50 8.05 -8.62 9.09
CA THR A 50 8.63 -7.42 8.47
C THR A 50 7.66 -6.81 7.46
N ILE A 51 7.03 -7.63 6.60
CA ILE A 51 6.02 -7.17 5.64
C ILE A 51 4.83 -6.52 6.35
N LEU A 52 4.27 -7.18 7.37
CA LEU A 52 3.12 -6.68 8.12
C LEU A 52 3.44 -5.37 8.85
N THR A 53 4.67 -5.23 9.36
CA THR A 53 5.13 -4.03 10.06
C THR A 53 5.38 -2.88 9.08
N ASN A 54 6.15 -3.13 8.01
CA ASN A 54 6.53 -2.09 7.04
C ASN A 54 5.33 -1.55 6.26
N ASN A 55 4.31 -2.38 6.02
CA ASN A 55 3.07 -1.97 5.38
C ASN A 55 2.00 -1.52 6.39
N SER A 56 2.37 -1.26 7.65
CA SER A 56 1.49 -0.76 8.71
C SER A 56 0.22 -1.61 8.93
N CYS A 57 0.25 -2.91 8.65
CA CYS A 57 -0.92 -3.78 8.84
C CYS A 57 -1.33 -3.82 10.32
N ILE A 58 -0.34 -3.85 11.20
CA ILE A 58 -0.52 -4.01 12.64
C ILE A 58 -1.01 -2.70 13.31
N SER A 59 -0.97 -1.55 12.63
CA SER A 59 -1.54 -0.31 13.17
C SER A 59 -3.05 -0.42 13.38
N CYS A 60 -3.73 -1.15 12.49
CA CYS A 60 -5.17 -1.41 12.56
C CYS A 60 -5.49 -2.84 13.04
N HIS A 61 -4.61 -3.81 12.78
CA HIS A 61 -4.84 -5.23 13.07
C HIS A 61 -3.98 -5.77 14.23
N ASN A 62 -3.71 -4.95 15.25
CA ASN A 62 -2.98 -5.36 16.46
C ASN A 62 -3.85 -6.15 17.46
N ASN A 63 -3.22 -6.65 18.51
CA ASN A 63 -3.87 -7.40 19.57
C ASN A 63 -4.72 -6.56 20.55
N THR A 64 -4.41 -5.28 20.73
CA THR A 64 -5.01 -4.42 21.77
C THR A 64 -6.35 -3.83 21.33
N ASN A 65 -6.42 -3.30 20.11
CA ASN A 65 -7.61 -2.70 19.54
C ASN A 65 -7.74 -3.02 18.03
N PRO A 66 -8.03 -4.29 17.68
CA PRO A 66 -8.14 -4.73 16.30
C PRO A 66 -9.38 -4.16 15.59
N GLN A 67 -9.16 -3.43 14.51
CA GLN A 67 -10.23 -3.02 13.61
C GLN A 67 -10.86 -4.24 12.91
N GLY A 68 -12.18 -4.24 12.82
CA GLY A 68 -12.94 -5.36 12.25
C GLY A 68 -12.79 -6.68 13.00
N SER A 69 -12.29 -6.63 14.24
CA SER A 69 -11.94 -7.82 15.05
C SER A 69 -10.94 -8.76 14.37
N ILE A 70 -10.15 -8.23 13.44
CA ILE A 70 -9.09 -8.94 12.72
C ILE A 70 -7.75 -8.63 13.38
N LYS A 71 -7.04 -9.68 13.80
CA LYS A 71 -5.71 -9.62 14.41
C LYS A 71 -4.69 -10.24 13.45
N LEU A 72 -3.53 -9.63 13.33
CA LEU A 72 -2.42 -10.07 12.47
C LEU A 72 -1.06 -9.96 13.18
N ASP A 73 -1.06 -10.00 14.51
CA ASP A 73 0.11 -9.69 15.34
C ASP A 73 0.90 -10.97 15.76
N THR A 74 0.24 -12.13 15.76
CA THR A 74 0.87 -13.43 16.05
C THR A 74 0.73 -14.38 14.86
N TYR A 75 1.61 -15.38 14.77
CA TYR A 75 1.53 -16.41 13.74
C TYR A 75 0.16 -17.09 13.72
N SER A 76 -0.36 -17.47 14.90
CA SER A 76 -1.68 -18.08 15.03
C SER A 76 -2.80 -17.18 14.51
N ASP A 77 -2.72 -15.88 14.78
CA ASP A 77 -3.73 -14.93 14.28
C ASP A 77 -3.65 -14.80 12.76
N VAL A 78 -2.44 -14.66 12.21
CA VAL A 78 -2.20 -14.53 10.77
C VAL A 78 -2.62 -15.80 10.02
N LYS A 79 -2.30 -16.98 10.56
CA LYS A 79 -2.58 -18.28 9.93
C LYS A 79 -4.07 -18.50 9.68
N ILE A 80 -4.95 -18.01 10.58
CA ILE A 80 -6.41 -18.05 10.37
C ILE A 80 -6.81 -17.39 9.05
N TYR A 81 -6.22 -16.23 8.74
CA TYR A 81 -6.54 -15.44 7.54
C TYR A 81 -5.79 -15.91 6.29
N VAL A 82 -4.66 -16.58 6.47
CA VAL A 82 -4.03 -17.33 5.39
C VAL A 82 -4.92 -18.50 4.97
N ASP A 83 -5.41 -19.29 5.93
CA ASP A 83 -6.15 -20.53 5.66
C ASP A 83 -7.53 -20.30 5.05
N ASN A 84 -8.14 -19.15 5.32
CA ASN A 84 -9.39 -18.75 4.67
C ASN A 84 -9.17 -17.84 3.44
N GLY A 85 -7.92 -17.65 3.00
CA GLY A 85 -7.53 -16.87 1.82
C GLY A 85 -7.70 -15.36 1.96
N ARG A 86 -8.22 -14.86 3.08
CA ARG A 86 -8.56 -13.43 3.24
C ARG A 86 -7.33 -12.55 3.34
N LEU A 87 -6.21 -13.03 3.89
CA LEU A 87 -4.99 -12.21 3.95
C LEU A 87 -4.53 -11.84 2.53
N PHE A 88 -4.27 -12.85 1.70
CA PHE A 88 -3.80 -12.63 0.33
C PHE A 88 -4.84 -11.89 -0.51
N GLY A 89 -6.11 -12.33 -0.48
CA GLY A 89 -7.15 -11.69 -1.26
C GLY A 89 -7.36 -10.21 -0.92
N SER A 90 -7.19 -9.83 0.35
CA SER A 90 -7.32 -8.43 0.78
C SER A 90 -6.15 -7.57 0.33
N VAL A 91 -4.90 -8.05 0.47
CA VAL A 91 -3.71 -7.27 0.06
C VAL A 91 -3.51 -7.24 -1.46
N ASN A 92 -3.95 -8.29 -2.17
CA ASN A 92 -3.93 -8.34 -3.62
C ASN A 92 -5.14 -7.65 -4.26
N HIS A 93 -6.10 -7.15 -3.46
CA HIS A 93 -7.36 -6.56 -3.93
C HIS A 93 -8.13 -7.49 -4.88
N ASP A 94 -8.19 -8.78 -4.53
CA ASP A 94 -8.95 -9.75 -5.30
C ASP A 94 -10.46 -9.49 -5.18
N VAL A 95 -11.19 -9.76 -6.27
CA VAL A 95 -12.66 -9.61 -6.31
C VAL A 95 -13.30 -10.49 -5.21
N GLY A 96 -14.18 -9.89 -4.42
CA GLY A 96 -14.88 -10.56 -3.32
C GLY A 96 -14.21 -10.40 -1.95
N PHE A 97 -13.02 -9.80 -1.88
CA PHE A 97 -12.35 -9.46 -0.63
C PHE A 97 -12.45 -7.96 -0.33
N LYS A 98 -12.27 -7.60 0.95
CA LYS A 98 -12.15 -6.19 1.32
C LYS A 98 -10.72 -5.75 1.05
N SER A 99 -10.52 -4.85 0.09
CA SER A 99 -9.20 -4.31 -0.23
C SER A 99 -8.52 -3.69 0.99
N MET A 100 -7.25 -4.03 1.17
CA MET A 100 -6.38 -3.46 2.20
C MET A 100 -5.13 -2.84 1.56
N PRO A 101 -4.66 -1.67 2.03
CA PRO A 101 -5.20 -0.87 3.14
C PRO A 101 -6.61 -0.32 2.89
N GLN A 102 -7.46 -0.29 3.92
CA GLN A 102 -8.87 0.08 3.75
C GLN A 102 -9.01 1.52 3.25
N GLY A 103 -9.78 1.72 2.18
CA GLY A 103 -9.99 3.03 1.56
C GLY A 103 -8.84 3.50 0.68
N SER A 104 -7.74 2.74 0.58
CA SER A 104 -6.68 2.97 -0.39
C SER A 104 -7.07 2.42 -1.76
N THR A 105 -6.75 3.16 -2.82
CA THR A 105 -6.80 2.66 -4.21
C THR A 105 -5.50 1.95 -4.61
N THR A 106 -4.44 2.10 -3.82
CA THR A 106 -3.13 1.44 -4.03
C THR A 106 -2.99 0.24 -3.10
N LYS A 107 -2.36 -0.83 -3.60
CA LYS A 107 -1.98 -2.01 -2.82
C LYS A 107 -0.72 -1.72 -2.00
N ILE A 108 -0.32 -2.66 -1.16
CA ILE A 108 1.07 -2.71 -0.69
C ILE A 108 2.00 -2.97 -1.90
N ASN A 109 3.30 -2.65 -1.77
CA ASN A 109 4.26 -2.85 -2.86
C ASN A 109 4.25 -4.29 -3.40
N GLN A 110 4.51 -4.44 -4.70
CA GLN A 110 4.39 -5.73 -5.38
C GLN A 110 5.31 -6.80 -4.80
N CYS A 111 6.54 -6.46 -4.38
CA CYS A 111 7.45 -7.43 -3.80
C CYS A 111 6.90 -8.04 -2.49
N SER A 112 6.26 -7.24 -1.65
CA SER A 112 5.59 -7.73 -0.43
C SER A 112 4.44 -8.69 -0.77
N ILE A 113 3.69 -8.43 -1.84
CA ILE A 113 2.63 -9.33 -2.32
C ILE A 113 3.23 -10.65 -2.80
N ASP A 114 4.29 -10.59 -3.60
CA ASP A 114 4.95 -11.78 -4.16
C ASP A 114 5.58 -12.65 -3.06
N GLN A 115 6.20 -12.01 -2.06
CA GLN A 115 6.73 -12.64 -0.85
C GLN A 115 5.65 -13.34 -0.03
N LEU A 116 4.52 -12.67 0.22
CA LEU A 116 3.37 -13.29 0.89
C LEU A 116 2.84 -14.48 0.07
N GLN A 117 2.75 -14.35 -1.24
CA GLN A 117 2.29 -15.43 -2.10
C GLN A 117 3.21 -16.65 -2.04
N ALA A 118 4.52 -16.45 -2.11
CA ALA A 118 5.51 -17.52 -2.04
C ALA A 118 5.46 -18.24 -0.67
N TRP A 119 5.48 -17.48 0.42
CA TRP A 119 5.36 -18.03 1.77
C TRP A 119 4.07 -18.84 1.97
N ILE A 120 2.93 -18.36 1.46
CA ILE A 120 1.66 -19.10 1.54
C ILE A 120 1.72 -20.39 0.72
N LYS A 121 2.29 -20.36 -0.49
CA LYS A 121 2.47 -21.53 -1.34
C LYS A 121 3.38 -22.59 -0.70
N ASP A 122 4.38 -22.15 0.06
CA ASP A 122 5.30 -23.02 0.80
C ASP A 122 4.69 -23.58 2.10
N GLY A 123 3.41 -23.31 2.37
CA GLY A 123 2.67 -23.86 3.52
C GLY A 123 2.58 -22.92 4.71
N ALA A 124 2.92 -21.64 4.53
CA ALA A 124 2.89 -20.61 5.57
C ALA A 124 3.71 -21.03 6.81
N LEU A 125 4.99 -21.35 6.58
CA LEU A 125 5.89 -21.89 7.58
C LEU A 125 6.22 -20.87 8.69
N ASN A 126 6.35 -21.38 9.92
CA ASN A 126 6.85 -20.66 11.08
C ASN A 126 8.11 -21.36 11.57
N ASN A 127 9.23 -21.09 10.89
CA ASN A 127 10.49 -21.81 10.99
C ASN A 127 11.68 -20.87 11.22
#